data_AF-A0A6C0I635-F1
#
_entry.id   AF-A0A6C0I635-F1
#
_cell.length_a   1.000
_cell.length_b   1.000
_cell.length_c   1.000
_cell.angle_alpha   90.00
_cell.angle_beta   90.00
_cell.angle_gamma   90.00
#
_symmetry.space_group_name_H-M   'P 1'
#
loop_
_entity.id
_entity.type
_entity.pdbx_description
1 polymer ?
#
loop_
_entity_poly.entity_id
_entity_poly.type
_entity_poly.pdbx_seq_one_letter_code
_entity_poly.pdbx_strand_id
1 'polypeptide(L)'
;MPFEKLSDRELKRQAEDILATKLCKCIHSVEKKTGTQNAIALCTASVFGKKGLKFFDMSCKGKARLLPRKGSAHHVLAKTRKITILKNKIKG
;
A
#
# COMPACT_ATOMS: atom_id res chain seq x y z
N MET A 1 -16.64 2.72 19.50
CA MET A 1 -16.12 2.31 18.15
C MET A 1 -15.13 1.13 18.30
N PRO A 2 -14.96 0.24 17.30
CA PRO A 2 -14.15 -0.99 17.43
C PRO A 2 -12.64 -0.77 17.66
N PHE A 3 -12.17 0.48 17.64
CA PHE A 3 -10.75 0.83 17.76
C PHE A 3 -10.39 1.57 19.05
N GLU A 4 -11.35 1.89 19.92
CA GLU A 4 -11.13 2.78 21.10
C GLU A 4 -10.27 2.17 22.22
N LYS A 5 -10.06 0.84 22.20
CA LYS A 5 -9.30 0.12 23.23
C LYS A 5 -7.93 -0.39 22.76
N LEU A 6 -7.46 0.03 21.58
CA LEU A 6 -6.20 -0.42 21.01
C LEU A 6 -5.06 0.53 21.38
N SER A 7 -3.88 -0.03 21.67
CA SER A 7 -2.65 0.77 21.67
C SER A 7 -2.33 1.29 20.28
N ASP A 8 -1.53 2.36 20.18
CA ASP A 8 -1.07 2.90 18.89
C ASP A 8 -0.40 1.84 18.01
N ARG A 9 0.30 0.89 18.64
CA ARG A 9 0.96 -0.22 17.96
C ARG A 9 -0.05 -1.19 17.35
N GLU A 10 -1.09 -1.54 18.09
CA GLU A 10 -2.14 -2.44 17.63
C GLU A 10 -3.00 -1.78 16.55
N LEU A 11 -3.33 -0.50 16.75
CA LEU A 11 -4.07 0.30 15.77
C LEU A 11 -3.30 0.38 14.45
N LYS A 12 -1.99 0.66 14.52
CA LYS A 12 -1.11 0.66 13.35
C LYS A 12 -1.08 -0.70 12.67
N ARG A 13 -0.90 -1.78 13.44
CA ARG A 13 -0.86 -3.15 12.90
C ARG A 13 -2.17 -3.51 12.18
N GLN A 14 -3.31 -3.20 12.78
CA GLN A 14 -4.61 -3.44 12.14
C GLN A 14 -4.78 -2.62 10.87
N ALA A 15 -4.36 -1.35 10.87
CA ALA A 15 -4.39 -0.52 9.66
C ALA A 15 -3.52 -1.11 8.54
N GLU A 16 -2.32 -1.59 8.87
CA GLU A 16 -1.40 -2.26 7.95
C GLU A 16 -2.02 -3.56 7.39
N ASP A 17 -2.64 -4.39 8.23
CA ASP A 17 -3.31 -5.63 7.84
C ASP A 17 -4.52 -5.36 6.90
N ILE A 18 -5.32 -4.33 7.20
CA ILE A 18 -6.45 -3.91 6.36
C ILE A 18 -5.94 -3.45 4.99
N LEU A 19 -4.89 -2.61 4.96
CA LEU A 19 -4.31 -2.11 3.72
C LEU A 19 -3.71 -3.23 2.87
N ALA A 20 -2.96 -4.15 3.49
CA ALA A 20 -2.39 -5.32 2.81
C ALA A 20 -3.50 -6.21 2.21
N THR A 21 -4.53 -6.50 3.01
CA THR A 21 -5.67 -7.32 2.59
C THR A 21 -6.40 -6.68 1.41
N LYS A 22 -6.64 -5.38 1.47
CA LYS A 22 -7.29 -4.64 0.38
C LYS A 22 -6.44 -4.66 -0.89
N LEU A 23 -5.12 -4.52 -0.76
CA LEU A 23 -4.20 -4.59 -1.90
C LEU A 23 -4.24 -5.97 -2.56
N CYS A 24 -4.10 -7.06 -1.80
CA CYS A 24 -4.14 -8.42 -2.35
C CYS A 24 -5.49 -8.75 -3.00
N LYS A 25 -6.60 -8.39 -2.37
CA LYS A 25 -7.93 -8.59 -2.94
C LYS A 25 -8.08 -7.86 -4.28
N CYS A 26 -7.58 -6.62 -4.36
CA CYS A 26 -7.57 -5.87 -5.61
C CYS A 26 -6.72 -6.56 -6.68
N ILE A 27 -5.47 -6.95 -6.35
CA ILE A 27 -4.56 -7.61 -7.29
C ILE A 27 -5.20 -8.89 -7.83
N HIS A 28 -5.65 -9.80 -6.96
CA HIS A 28 -6.27 -11.06 -7.37
C HIS A 28 -7.53 -10.85 -8.24
N SER A 29 -8.26 -9.75 -8.02
CA SER A 29 -9.47 -9.45 -8.79
C SER A 29 -9.17 -8.95 -10.21
N VAL A 30 -8.03 -8.32 -10.46
CA VAL A 30 -7.73 -7.65 -11.74
C VAL A 30 -6.55 -8.26 -12.49
N GLU A 31 -5.68 -9.02 -11.81
CA GLU A 31 -4.47 -9.63 -12.37
C GLU A 31 -4.74 -10.47 -13.61
N LYS A 32 -5.84 -11.24 -13.62
CA LYS A 32 -6.25 -12.05 -14.78
C LYS A 32 -6.53 -11.22 -16.05
N LYS A 33 -6.84 -9.94 -15.91
CA LYS A 33 -7.21 -9.04 -17.02
C LYS A 33 -6.07 -8.12 -17.44
N THR A 34 -5.27 -7.65 -16.49
CA THR A 34 -4.27 -6.61 -16.74
C THR A 34 -2.83 -7.15 -16.70
N GLY A 35 -2.63 -8.37 -16.20
CA GLY A 35 -1.32 -8.87 -15.81
C GLY A 35 -0.88 -8.35 -14.44
N THR A 36 0.07 -9.07 -13.82
CA THR A 36 0.50 -8.86 -12.43
C THR A 36 1.07 -7.46 -12.18
N GLN A 37 1.97 -6.98 -13.04
CA GLN A 37 2.60 -5.66 -12.86
C GLN A 37 1.58 -4.51 -12.92
N ASN A 38 0.69 -4.54 -13.92
CA ASN A 38 -0.36 -3.52 -14.06
C ASN A 38 -1.38 -3.59 -12.92
N ALA A 39 -1.73 -4.79 -12.47
CA ALA A 39 -2.60 -4.99 -11.32
C ALA A 39 -2.00 -4.37 -10.06
N ILE A 40 -0.72 -4.62 -9.79
CA ILE A 40 0.00 -4.04 -8.66
C ILE A 40 0.00 -2.51 -8.76
N ALA A 41 0.33 -1.93 -9.91
CA ALA A 41 0.38 -0.48 -10.10
C ALA A 41 -1.00 0.17 -9.86
N LEU A 42 -2.05 -0.37 -10.49
CA LEU A 42 -3.43 0.11 -10.36
C LEU A 42 -3.91 0.04 -8.90
N CYS A 43 -3.75 -1.12 -8.27
CA CYS A 43 -4.19 -1.35 -6.90
C CYS A 43 -3.38 -0.52 -5.91
N THR A 44 -2.08 -0.33 -6.14
CA THR A 44 -1.23 0.54 -5.30
C THR A 44 -1.68 1.99 -5.35
N ALA A 45 -1.98 2.52 -6.55
CA ALA A 45 -2.49 3.88 -6.70
C ALA A 45 -3.82 4.09 -5.95
N SER A 46 -4.72 3.09 -6.03
CA SER A 46 -6.04 3.14 -5.37
C SER A 46 -5.96 2.98 -3.85
N VAL A 47 -5.18 2.02 -3.35
CA VAL A 47 -5.11 1.68 -1.91
C VAL A 47 -4.20 2.62 -1.14
N PHE A 48 -3.02 2.97 -1.68
CA PHE A 48 -1.99 3.75 -0.99
C PHE A 48 -1.80 5.15 -1.58
N GLY A 49 -1.78 5.28 -2.91
CA GLY A 49 -1.48 6.53 -3.60
C GLY A 49 -2.41 7.67 -3.21
N LYS A 50 -3.72 7.44 -3.25
CA LYS A 50 -4.75 8.43 -2.81
C LYS A 50 -4.65 8.82 -1.33
N LYS A 51 -3.96 8.01 -0.51
CA LYS A 51 -3.75 8.25 0.92
C LYS A 51 -2.41 8.93 1.22
N GLY A 52 -1.59 9.22 0.21
CA GLY A 52 -0.25 9.76 0.41
C GLY A 52 0.70 8.79 1.11
N LEU A 53 0.47 7.49 0.95
CA LEU A 53 1.27 6.43 1.54
C LEU A 53 2.02 5.67 0.45
N LYS A 54 3.16 5.11 0.81
CA LYS A 54 3.88 4.09 0.04
C LYS A 54 4.29 2.95 0.96
N PHE A 55 4.36 1.75 0.42
CA PHE A 55 4.89 0.58 1.09
C PHE A 55 6.22 0.16 0.45
N PHE A 56 7.01 -0.64 1.16
CA PHE A 56 8.30 -1.13 0.65
C PHE A 56 8.13 -2.40 -0.15
N ASP A 57 7.57 -3.42 0.49
CA ASP A 57 7.34 -4.73 -0.12
C ASP A 57 6.08 -5.34 0.50
N MET A 58 5.56 -6.40 -0.13
CA MET A 58 4.32 -7.03 0.29
C MET A 58 4.27 -8.50 -0.10
N SER A 59 3.46 -9.27 0.64
CA SER A 59 3.18 -10.66 0.28
C SER A 59 1.69 -10.93 0.31
N CYS A 60 1.19 -11.53 -0.77
CA CYS A 60 -0.14 -12.15 -0.84
C CYS A 60 -0.10 -13.67 -0.67
N LYS A 61 1.08 -14.27 -0.52
CA LYS A 61 1.21 -15.73 -0.36
C LYS A 61 0.82 -16.11 1.07
N GLY A 62 -0.31 -16.81 1.20
CA GLY A 62 -0.90 -17.18 2.49
C GLY A 62 -1.66 -16.01 3.12
N LYS A 63 -0.99 -15.22 3.96
CA LYS A 63 -1.60 -14.06 4.63
C LYS A 63 -1.11 -12.76 4.00
N ALA A 64 -2.06 -11.90 3.64
CA ALA A 64 -1.78 -10.56 3.14
C ALA A 64 -1.03 -9.74 4.20
N ARG A 65 0.20 -9.32 3.91
CA ARG A 65 1.01 -8.51 4.83
C ARG A 65 1.95 -7.58 4.08
N LEU A 66 2.23 -6.43 4.69
CA LEU A 66 3.32 -5.56 4.26
C LEU A 66 4.63 -6.04 4.87
N LEU A 67 5.69 -5.97 4.07
CA LEU A 67 7.02 -6.38 4.45
C LEU A 67 7.90 -5.15 4.63
N PRO A 68 8.80 -5.16 5.63
CA PRO A 68 9.66 -4.04 5.88
C PRO A 68 10.76 -3.98 4.81
N ARG A 69 11.35 -2.79 4.65
CA ARG A 69 12.51 -2.63 3.77
C ARG A 69 13.65 -3.55 4.23
N LYS A 70 14.34 -4.21 3.31
CA LYS A 70 15.57 -4.97 3.61
C LYS A 70 16.54 -4.09 4.42
N GLY A 71 16.92 -4.56 5.61
CA GLY A 71 17.79 -3.83 6.55
C GLY A 71 17.06 -2.85 7.49
N SER A 72 15.72 -2.79 7.46
CA SER A 72 14.90 -2.10 8.46
C SER A 72 13.94 -3.10 9.09
N ALA A 73 13.85 -3.13 10.42
CA ALA A 73 13.02 -4.12 11.10
C ALA A 73 11.55 -3.66 11.32
N HIS A 74 11.26 -2.35 11.22
CA HIS A 74 10.03 -1.79 11.80
C HIS A 74 9.17 -0.92 10.90
N HIS A 75 9.69 -0.49 9.75
CA HIS A 75 8.95 0.40 8.84
C HIS A 75 8.52 -0.35 7.59
N VAL A 76 7.23 -0.63 7.49
CA VAL A 76 6.58 -1.23 6.31
C VAL A 76 5.91 -0.19 5.41
N LEU A 77 5.57 0.96 6.00
CA LEU A 77 4.98 2.12 5.33
C LEU A 77 5.83 3.37 5.52
N ALA A 78 5.78 4.24 4.52
CA ALA A 78 6.32 5.58 4.59
C ALA A 78 5.31 6.57 3.98
N LYS A 79 5.40 7.84 4.39
CA LYS A 79 4.69 8.90 3.68
C LYS A 79 5.29 9.07 2.29
N THR A 80 4.42 9.21 1.30
CA THR A 80 4.83 9.63 -0.04
C THR A 80 5.22 11.10 0.04
N ARG A 81 6.46 11.43 -0.31
CA ARG A 81 6.84 12.82 -0.55
C ARG A 81 6.12 13.25 -1.81
N LYS A 82 5.20 14.21 -1.74
CA LYS A 82 4.71 14.88 -2.94
C LYS A 82 5.92 15.61 -3.51
N ILE A 83 6.52 15.06 -4.57
CA ILE A 83 7.52 15.80 -5.34
C ILE A 83 6.73 16.90 -6.04
N THR A 84 6.87 18.15 -5.60
CA THR A 84 6.27 19.34 -6.22
C THR A 84 6.98 19.71 -7.54
N ILE A 85 7.48 18.72 -8.29
CA ILE A 85 8.30 18.91 -9.48
C ILE A 85 7.62 18.10 -10.59
N LEU A 86 7.30 18.79 -11.70
CA LEU A 86 6.52 18.35 -12.88
C LEU A 86 5.01 18.71 -12.87
N LYS A 87 4.67 19.99 -12.68
CA LYS A 87 3.51 20.61 -13.36
C LYS A 87 3.84 21.11 -14.78
N ASN A 88 5.02 20.79 -15.32
CA ASN A 88 5.40 21.17 -16.67
C ASN A 88 5.60 19.91 -17.53
N LYS A 89 4.53 19.42 -18.16
CA LYS A 89 4.62 18.78 -19.47
C LYS A 89 3.34 19.04 -20.26
N ILE A 90 3.52 19.90 -21.27
CA ILE A 90 2.79 19.99 -22.53
C ILE A 90 1.44 20.73 -22.47
N LYS A 91 1.52 22.07 -22.62
CA LYS A 91 0.56 22.78 -23.47
C LYS A 91 0.84 22.29 -24.90
N GLY A 92 -0.06 21.48 -25.42
CA GLY A 92 -0.22 21.20 -26.84
C GLY A 92 -1.52 21.85 -27.28
#